data_AF-A0A075GMU2-F1
#
_entry.id   AF-A0A075GMU2-F1
#
_cell.length_a   1.000
_cell.length_b   1.000
_cell.length_c   1.000
_cell.angle_alpha   90.00
_cell.angle_beta   90.00
_cell.angle_gamma   90.00
#
_symmetry.space_group_name_H-M   'P 1'
#
loop_
_entity.id
_entity.type
_entity.pdbx_description
1 polymer ?
#
loop_
_entity_poly.entity_id
_entity_poly.type
_entity_poly.pdbx_seq_one_letter_code
_entity_poly.pdbx_strand_id
1 'polypeptide(L)'
;MTTRGPSEPDESTKIDAGTLPVELRELWEVMLRLDPHWNIEKWLANRASEELKLVEANLAKEKMRLEQRLSRVTALAERMRKRGIQIDEIKWNDPHQRNLFDIFPHEQEGEGEESEQESAEPIDEEHPAAILLDYLPGETGDDPLLAIVAQHILLEMDELLSEGSLPVSLDELGDSLESQGINPDEVIEALEWLLQQGEISEVDEDKFTIN
;
A
#
# COMPACT_ATOMS: atom_id res chain seq x y z
N MET A 1 67.14 5.80 -44.95
CA MET A 1 65.77 5.59 -45.42
C MET A 1 65.35 4.16 -45.07
N THR A 2 64.50 3.99 -44.06
CA THR A 2 63.38 3.03 -44.09
C THR A 2 62.35 3.51 -43.08
N THR A 3 61.23 4.00 -43.58
CA THR A 3 60.08 4.48 -42.82
C THR A 3 59.32 3.28 -42.25
N ARG A 4 59.19 3.21 -40.93
CA ARG A 4 58.32 2.27 -40.22
C ARG A 4 56.88 2.70 -40.50
N GLY A 5 56.12 1.86 -41.20
CA GLY A 5 54.71 2.11 -41.54
C GLY A 5 53.84 2.27 -40.28
N PRO A 6 52.66 2.89 -40.41
CA PRO A 6 51.80 3.20 -39.28
C PRO A 6 51.27 1.91 -38.67
N SER A 7 51.33 1.81 -37.35
CA SER A 7 50.66 0.78 -36.57
C SER A 7 49.18 0.79 -36.94
N GLU A 8 48.66 -0.35 -37.41
CA GLU A 8 47.22 -0.57 -37.53
C GLU A 8 46.57 -0.27 -36.19
N PRO A 9 45.41 0.42 -36.16
CA PRO A 9 44.68 0.66 -34.92
C PRO A 9 44.18 -0.68 -34.41
N ASP A 10 44.37 -0.90 -33.11
CA ASP A 10 43.99 -2.08 -32.35
C ASP A 10 42.70 -2.70 -32.88
N GLU A 11 42.82 -3.95 -33.36
CA GLU A 11 41.69 -4.79 -33.69
C GLU A 11 40.91 -5.01 -32.38
N SER A 12 39.96 -4.11 -32.12
CA SER A 12 38.99 -4.20 -31.03
C SER A 12 38.51 -5.64 -30.96
N THR A 13 38.55 -6.24 -29.78
CA THR A 13 38.05 -7.58 -29.47
C THR A 13 36.67 -7.77 -30.08
N LYS A 14 36.59 -8.23 -31.33
CA LYS A 14 35.32 -8.48 -32.00
C LYS A 14 34.69 -9.63 -31.23
N ILE A 15 33.70 -9.34 -30.39
CA ILE A 15 32.92 -10.36 -29.71
C ILE A 15 32.46 -11.35 -30.77
N ASP A 16 32.86 -12.62 -30.61
CA ASP A 16 32.35 -13.67 -31.47
C ASP A 16 30.88 -13.84 -31.15
N ALA A 17 30.03 -13.50 -32.12
CA ALA A 17 28.59 -13.60 -32.00
C ALA A 17 28.11 -15.01 -31.64
N GLY A 18 28.93 -16.04 -31.90
CA GLY A 18 28.73 -17.41 -31.43
C GLY A 18 28.56 -17.54 -29.92
N THR A 19 29.22 -16.67 -29.15
CA THR A 19 29.32 -16.74 -27.68
C THR A 19 28.23 -15.97 -26.94
N LEU A 20 27.43 -15.16 -27.65
CA LEU A 20 26.37 -14.36 -27.05
C LEU A 20 25.08 -15.19 -26.81
N PRO A 21 24.36 -14.92 -25.71
CA PRO A 21 22.99 -15.38 -25.49
C PRO A 21 22.09 -15.11 -26.70
N VAL A 22 21.06 -15.95 -26.86
CA VAL A 22 20.19 -15.94 -28.04
C VAL A 22 19.52 -14.57 -28.21
N GLU A 23 19.11 -13.96 -27.10
CA GLU A 23 18.44 -12.66 -27.05
C GLU A 23 19.35 -11.53 -27.53
N LEU A 24 20.63 -11.57 -27.14
CA LEU A 24 21.61 -10.57 -27.56
C LEU A 24 22.01 -10.74 -29.03
N ARG A 25 21.96 -11.96 -29.55
CA ARG A 25 22.22 -12.26 -30.95
C ARG A 25 21.10 -11.74 -31.85
N GLU A 26 19.85 -11.99 -31.48
CA GLU A 26 18.69 -11.44 -32.21
C GLU A 26 18.72 -9.91 -32.23
N LEU A 27 19.00 -9.28 -31.08
CA LEU A 27 19.18 -7.83 -30.99
C LEU A 27 20.32 -7.35 -31.91
N TRP A 28 21.47 -8.03 -31.88
CA TRP A 28 22.62 -7.68 -32.70
C TRP A 28 22.32 -7.77 -34.19
N GLU A 29 21.65 -8.84 -34.63
CA GLU A 29 21.23 -9.02 -36.03
C GLU A 29 20.24 -7.94 -36.48
N VAL A 30 19.24 -7.62 -35.66
CA VAL A 30 18.25 -6.58 -35.96
C VAL A 30 18.91 -5.19 -36.01
N MET A 31 19.77 -4.88 -35.04
CA MET A 31 20.41 -3.58 -34.95
C MET A 31 21.43 -3.35 -36.06
N LEU A 32 22.18 -4.37 -36.47
CA LEU A 32 23.07 -4.27 -37.64
C LEU A 32 22.32 -4.08 -38.96
N ARG A 33 21.09 -4.61 -39.07
CA ARG A 33 20.21 -4.34 -40.23
C ARG A 33 19.72 -2.89 -40.25
N LEU A 34 19.58 -2.26 -39.09
CA LEU A 34 19.14 -0.87 -38.97
C LEU A 34 20.31 0.12 -39.17
N ASP A 35 21.45 -0.14 -38.52
CA ASP A 35 22.68 0.64 -38.65
C ASP A 35 23.91 -0.29 -38.75
N PRO A 36 24.59 -0.33 -39.91
CA PRO A 36 25.79 -1.13 -40.11
C PRO A 36 26.98 -0.75 -39.20
N HIS A 37 26.99 0.44 -38.61
CA HIS A 37 28.06 0.90 -37.70
C HIS A 37 27.74 0.67 -36.22
N TRP A 38 26.63 -0.02 -35.93
CA TRP A 38 26.22 -0.29 -34.56
C TRP A 38 27.20 -1.21 -33.83
N ASN A 39 27.52 -0.88 -32.58
CA ASN A 39 28.46 -1.64 -31.75
C ASN A 39 27.77 -2.11 -30.45
N ILE A 40 27.67 -3.43 -30.30
CA ILE A 40 27.05 -4.09 -29.15
C ILE A 40 27.80 -3.87 -27.84
N GLU A 41 29.13 -3.80 -27.85
CA GLU A 41 29.94 -3.55 -26.64
C GLU A 41 29.62 -2.18 -26.07
N LYS A 42 29.59 -1.16 -26.94
CA LYS A 42 29.26 0.20 -26.56
C LYS A 42 27.83 0.28 -26.04
N TRP A 43 26.89 -0.43 -26.67
CA TRP A 43 25.51 -0.48 -26.21
C TRP A 43 25.38 -1.17 -24.85
N LEU A 44 26.01 -2.32 -24.64
CA LEU A 44 26.01 -3.04 -23.36
C LEU A 44 26.66 -2.21 -22.25
N ALA A 45 27.78 -1.55 -22.53
CA ALA A 45 28.45 -0.67 -21.58
C ALA A 45 27.54 0.51 -21.18
N ASN A 46 26.87 1.13 -22.16
CA ASN A 46 25.91 2.20 -21.90
C ASN A 46 24.73 1.68 -21.07
N ARG A 47 24.14 0.54 -21.45
CA ARG A 47 23.01 -0.04 -20.72
C ARG A 47 23.38 -0.40 -19.30
N ALA A 48 24.53 -1.04 -19.08
CA ALA A 48 25.04 -1.33 -17.74
C ALA A 48 25.25 -0.05 -16.91
N SER A 49 25.76 1.03 -17.53
CA SER A 49 25.92 2.31 -16.85
C SER A 49 24.59 2.96 -16.47
N GLU A 50 23.55 2.82 -17.31
CA GLU A 50 22.20 3.31 -17.04
C GLU A 50 21.55 2.51 -15.90
N GLU A 51 21.64 1.18 -15.95
CA GLU A 51 21.13 0.31 -14.89
C GLU A 51 21.83 0.59 -13.55
N LEU A 52 23.15 0.79 -13.54
CA LEU A 52 23.88 1.15 -12.33
C LEU A 52 23.41 2.48 -11.73
N LYS A 53 23.09 3.49 -12.56
CA LYS A 53 22.53 4.76 -12.07
C LYS A 53 21.15 4.57 -11.44
N LEU A 54 20.31 3.70 -12.00
CA LEU A 54 19.00 3.38 -11.41
C LEU A 54 19.16 2.67 -10.06
N VAL A 55 20.09 1.71 -9.97
CA VAL A 55 20.42 1.02 -8.73
C VAL A 55 20.95 1.99 -7.67
N GLU A 56 21.84 2.90 -8.04
CA GLU A 56 22.35 3.94 -7.14
C GLU A 56 21.23 4.83 -6.59
N ALA A 57 20.31 5.29 -7.45
CA ALA A 57 19.15 6.08 -7.04
C ALA A 57 18.23 5.31 -6.09
N ASN A 58 18.01 4.02 -6.33
CA ASN A 58 17.21 3.16 -5.44
C ASN A 58 17.89 2.97 -4.09
N LEU A 59 19.21 2.73 -4.07
CA LEU A 59 19.97 2.60 -2.83
C LEU A 59 19.93 3.90 -2.01
N ALA A 60 20.01 5.07 -2.66
CA ALA A 60 19.85 6.35 -1.98
C ALA A 60 18.47 6.50 -1.30
N LYS A 61 17.40 6.06 -1.98
CA LYS A 61 16.03 6.03 -1.40
C LYS A 61 15.93 5.07 -0.22
N GLU A 62 16.47 3.87 -0.35
CA GLU A 62 16.45 2.89 0.75
C GLU A 62 17.25 3.36 1.96
N LYS A 63 18.43 3.94 1.72
CA LYS A 63 19.23 4.55 2.78
C LYS A 63 18.44 5.62 3.53
N MET A 64 17.78 6.54 2.82
CA MET A 64 16.92 7.55 3.42
C MET A 64 15.77 6.92 4.22
N ARG A 65 15.11 5.89 3.69
CA ARG A 65 14.03 5.17 4.39
C ARG A 65 14.53 4.52 5.69
N LEU A 66 15.72 3.94 5.68
CA LEU A 66 16.35 3.34 6.86
C LEU A 66 16.75 4.39 7.89
N GLU A 67 17.32 5.51 7.46
CA GLU A 67 17.66 6.64 8.34
C GLU A 67 16.42 7.21 9.04
N GLN A 68 15.32 7.38 8.31
CA GLN A 68 14.04 7.80 8.89
C GLN A 68 13.48 6.76 9.87
N ARG A 69 13.53 5.47 9.53
CA ARG A 69 13.10 4.39 10.44
C ARG A 69 13.95 4.40 11.72
N LEU A 70 15.27 4.55 11.59
CA LEU A 70 16.17 4.65 12.73
C LEU A 70 15.81 5.85 13.60
N SER A 71 15.60 7.03 13.00
CA SER A 71 15.20 8.24 13.70
C SER A 71 13.88 8.08 14.46
N ARG A 72 12.89 7.40 13.87
CA ARG A 72 11.62 7.09 14.55
C ARG A 72 11.85 6.16 15.76
N VAL A 73 12.66 5.12 15.58
CA VAL A 73 12.99 4.17 16.66
C VAL A 73 13.75 4.86 17.79
N THR A 74 14.74 5.71 17.48
CA THR A 74 15.49 6.45 18.50
C THR A 74 14.61 7.45 19.25
N ALA A 75 13.72 8.17 18.54
CA ALA A 75 12.77 9.07 19.17
C ALA A 75 11.79 8.34 20.10
N LEU A 76 11.32 7.14 19.69
CA LEU A 76 10.48 6.30 20.54
C LEU A 76 11.23 5.83 21.79
N ALA A 77 12.48 5.36 21.62
CA ALA A 77 13.33 4.94 22.73
C ALA A 77 13.60 6.08 23.73
N GLU A 78 13.87 7.29 23.24
CA GLU A 78 14.03 8.48 24.09
C GLU A 78 12.74 8.84 24.82
N ARG A 79 11.59 8.76 24.14
CA ARG A 79 10.28 9.03 24.76
C ARG A 79 9.96 8.01 25.85
N MET A 80 10.25 6.73 25.63
CA MET A 80 10.10 5.68 26.64
C MET A 80 11.01 5.92 27.85
N ARG A 81 12.29 6.26 27.61
CA ARG A 81 13.23 6.63 28.67
C ARG A 81 12.75 7.83 29.49
N LYS A 82 12.23 8.88 28.83
CA LYS A 82 11.65 10.06 29.51
C LYS A 82 10.43 9.71 30.36
N ARG A 83 9.64 8.70 29.98
CA ARG A 83 8.50 8.19 30.75
C ARG A 83 8.93 7.26 31.91
N GLY A 84 10.23 7.02 32.09
CA GLY A 84 10.75 6.14 33.14
C GLY A 84 10.58 4.64 32.81
N ILE A 85 10.17 4.31 31.59
CA ILE A 85 10.12 2.92 31.11
C ILE A 85 11.55 2.54 30.74
N GLN A 86 12.22 1.82 31.62
CA GLN A 86 13.51 1.21 31.28
C GLN A 86 13.25 0.11 30.25
N ILE A 87 13.80 0.29 29.05
CA ILE A 87 13.68 -0.70 27.96
C ILE A 87 14.35 -2.03 28.36
N ASP A 88 15.31 -1.98 29.29
CA ASP A 88 15.97 -3.15 29.88
C ASP A 88 15.09 -3.89 30.91
N GLU A 89 14.07 -3.23 31.48
CA GLU A 89 13.08 -3.80 32.38
C GLU A 89 11.66 -3.65 31.80
N ILE A 90 11.40 -4.20 30.61
CA ILE A 90 10.04 -4.64 30.32
C ILE A 90 9.76 -5.78 31.32
N LYS A 91 9.34 -5.42 32.54
CA LYS A 91 8.76 -6.34 33.49
C LYS A 91 7.47 -6.82 32.84
N TRP A 92 7.59 -7.89 32.06
CA TRP A 92 6.50 -8.68 31.51
C TRP A 92 5.63 -9.34 32.62
N ASN A 93 5.76 -8.85 33.86
CA ASN A 93 5.24 -9.44 35.07
C ASN A 93 4.97 -8.32 36.08
N ASP A 94 4.24 -7.28 35.67
CA ASP A 94 3.56 -6.39 36.63
C ASP A 94 2.37 -7.18 37.21
N PRO A 95 2.34 -7.49 38.52
CA PRO A 95 1.27 -8.28 39.14
C PRO A 95 -0.13 -7.66 38.99
N HIS A 96 -0.22 -6.37 38.65
CA HIS A 96 -1.46 -5.65 38.44
C HIS A 96 -1.84 -5.47 36.96
N GLN A 97 -0.96 -5.85 36.02
CA GLN A 97 -1.26 -5.83 34.60
C GLN A 97 -1.90 -7.18 34.21
N ARG A 98 -3.23 -7.19 34.09
CA ARG A 98 -3.99 -8.32 33.54
C ARG A 98 -4.29 -8.07 32.07
N ASN A 99 -4.45 -9.13 31.29
CA ASN A 99 -4.83 -9.00 29.89
C ASN A 99 -6.22 -8.35 29.81
N LEU A 100 -6.46 -7.47 28.83
CA LEU A 100 -7.76 -6.82 28.63
C LEU A 100 -8.90 -7.84 28.43
N PHE A 101 -8.54 -9.05 28.01
CA PHE A 101 -9.45 -10.17 27.79
C PHE A 101 -9.73 -11.01 29.05
N ASP A 102 -9.02 -10.79 30.18
CA ASP A 102 -9.22 -11.55 31.44
C ASP A 102 -10.38 -10.98 32.29
N ILE A 103 -11.01 -9.88 31.85
CA ILE A 103 -12.08 -9.18 32.58
C ILE A 103 -13.47 -9.73 32.20
N PHE A 104 -13.55 -10.51 31.12
CA PHE A 104 -14.78 -11.19 30.74
C PHE A 104 -14.89 -12.49 31.54
N PRO A 105 -15.86 -12.64 32.45
CA PRO A 105 -16.12 -13.94 33.04
C PRO A 105 -16.55 -14.88 31.91
N HIS A 106 -15.78 -15.93 31.64
CA HIS A 106 -16.34 -17.11 31.02
C HIS A 106 -17.36 -17.66 32.01
N GLU A 107 -18.64 -17.57 31.65
CA GLU A 107 -19.66 -18.38 32.32
C GLU A 107 -19.24 -19.83 32.11
N GLN A 108 -18.65 -20.43 33.14
CA GLN A 108 -18.49 -21.87 33.23
C GLN A 108 -19.88 -22.46 33.38
N GLU A 109 -20.55 -22.69 32.26
CA GLU A 109 -21.57 -23.73 32.22
C GLU A 109 -20.88 -25.09 32.41
N GLY A 110 -21.54 -25.92 33.20
CA GLY A 110 -20.94 -27.04 33.90
C GLY A 110 -20.32 -28.12 33.01
N GLU A 111 -19.31 -28.74 33.60
CA GLU A 111 -18.82 -30.11 33.39
C GLU A 111 -19.59 -30.94 32.33
N GLY A 112 -18.99 -31.04 31.14
CA GLY A 112 -19.43 -31.95 30.09
C GLY A 112 -18.51 -31.81 28.88
N GLU A 113 -17.48 -32.66 28.81
CA GLU A 113 -16.60 -32.75 27.65
C GLU A 113 -17.39 -33.12 26.39
N GLU A 114 -16.84 -32.68 25.24
CA GLU A 114 -17.21 -33.00 23.86
C GLU A 114 -18.18 -32.02 23.15
N SER A 115 -17.58 -30.91 22.73
CA SER A 115 -17.54 -30.39 21.35
C SER A 115 -18.78 -30.47 20.45
N GLU A 116 -19.06 -29.30 19.86
CA GLU A 116 -19.91 -29.04 18.68
C GLU A 116 -21.41 -28.95 18.97
N GLN A 117 -21.88 -27.76 19.37
CA GLN A 117 -23.05 -27.08 18.80
C GLN A 117 -23.42 -25.82 19.60
N GLU A 118 -22.89 -24.67 19.17
CA GLU A 118 -23.58 -23.38 19.22
C GLU A 118 -23.18 -22.68 17.92
N SER A 119 -23.95 -22.67 16.84
CA SER A 119 -25.25 -21.99 16.69
C SER A 119 -25.32 -20.64 17.40
N ALA A 120 -24.26 -19.85 17.32
CA ALA A 120 -24.43 -18.43 17.10
C ALA A 120 -24.47 -18.25 15.58
N GLU A 121 -25.62 -17.90 15.04
CA GLU A 121 -25.67 -17.40 13.66
C GLU A 121 -24.63 -16.26 13.57
N PRO A 122 -23.80 -16.21 12.50
CA PRO A 122 -23.01 -15.02 12.29
C PRO A 122 -24.01 -13.86 12.21
N ILE A 123 -23.80 -12.84 13.04
CA ILE A 123 -24.42 -11.56 12.76
C ILE A 123 -23.74 -11.13 11.45
N ASP A 124 -24.38 -11.46 10.33
CA ASP A 124 -24.00 -11.08 8.95
C ASP A 124 -24.22 -9.57 8.72
N GLU A 125 -24.23 -8.76 9.79
CA GLU A 125 -24.12 -7.31 9.65
C GLU A 125 -22.62 -7.02 9.63
N GLU A 126 -22.08 -6.83 8.43
CA GLU A 126 -20.76 -6.24 8.23
C GLU A 126 -20.72 -4.92 8.99
N HIS A 127 -20.12 -4.98 10.19
CA HIS A 127 -19.99 -3.82 11.06
C HIS A 127 -19.36 -2.70 10.24
N PRO A 128 -19.85 -1.45 10.28
CA PRO A 128 -19.40 -0.39 9.36
C PRO A 128 -17.88 -0.19 9.35
N ALA A 129 -17.24 -0.38 10.52
CA ALA A 129 -15.78 -0.37 10.62
C ALA A 129 -15.02 -1.50 9.88
N ALA A 130 -15.69 -2.46 9.25
CA ALA A 130 -15.09 -3.51 8.44
C ALA A 130 -14.27 -2.92 7.28
N ILE A 131 -14.75 -1.81 6.71
CA ILE A 131 -14.06 -1.02 5.69
C ILE A 131 -12.66 -0.59 6.16
N LEU A 132 -12.46 -0.35 7.46
CA LEU A 132 -11.17 0.10 8.00
C LEU A 132 -10.14 -1.05 8.15
N LEU A 133 -10.56 -2.31 8.04
CA LEU A 133 -9.67 -3.47 8.14
C LEU A 133 -8.79 -3.60 6.90
N ASP A 134 -9.30 -3.23 5.72
CA ASP A 134 -8.59 -3.28 4.43
C ASP A 134 -7.43 -2.26 4.31
N TYR A 135 -7.31 -1.36 5.30
CA TYR A 135 -6.26 -0.33 5.40
C TYR A 135 -5.20 -0.68 6.46
N LEU A 136 -5.18 -1.94 6.92
CA LEU A 136 -4.09 -2.44 7.76
C LEU A 136 -2.75 -2.38 7.00
N PRO A 137 -1.64 -2.06 7.69
CA PRO A 137 -0.34 -1.90 7.05
C PRO A 137 0.11 -3.22 6.38
N GLY A 138 -0.02 -3.29 5.04
CA GLY A 138 0.30 -4.47 4.23
C GLY A 138 -0.69 -4.77 3.11
N GLU A 139 -1.88 -4.16 3.12
CA GLU A 139 -2.93 -4.36 2.10
C GLU A 139 -3.02 -3.17 1.13
N THR A 140 -3.65 -3.38 -0.03
CA THR A 140 -3.58 -2.50 -1.22
C THR A 140 -4.43 -1.23 -1.14
N GLY A 141 -5.12 -0.98 -0.03
CA GLY A 141 -5.85 0.27 0.23
C GLY A 141 -4.89 1.37 0.68
N ASP A 142 -4.36 2.14 -0.27
CA ASP A 142 -3.32 3.15 0.04
C ASP A 142 -3.88 4.49 0.59
N ASP A 143 -5.20 4.71 0.57
CA ASP A 143 -5.81 5.96 1.07
C ASP A 143 -6.70 5.78 2.31
N PRO A 144 -6.16 5.94 3.52
CA PRO A 144 -6.95 5.88 4.76
C PRO A 144 -7.92 7.05 4.91
N LEU A 145 -7.75 8.16 4.18
CA LEU A 145 -8.71 9.29 4.23
C LEU A 145 -9.99 8.93 3.48
N LEU A 146 -9.87 8.29 2.31
CA LEU A 146 -11.00 7.78 1.55
C LEU A 146 -11.89 6.86 2.39
N ALA A 147 -11.28 5.96 3.18
CA ALA A 147 -11.99 5.05 4.09
C ALA A 147 -12.80 5.80 5.15
N ILE A 148 -12.20 6.83 5.74
CA ILE A 148 -12.84 7.65 6.77
C ILE A 148 -14.01 8.43 6.17
N VAL A 149 -13.83 9.04 4.99
CA VAL A 149 -14.89 9.79 4.31
C VAL A 149 -16.04 8.87 3.89
N ALA A 150 -15.74 7.69 3.33
CA ALA A 150 -16.73 6.67 3.00
C ALA A 150 -17.54 6.25 4.24
N GLN A 151 -16.87 6.05 5.37
CA GLN A 151 -17.52 5.74 6.64
C GLN A 151 -18.42 6.88 7.14
N HIS A 152 -18.01 8.14 6.98
CA HIS A 152 -18.83 9.30 7.33
C HIS A 152 -20.10 9.36 6.48
N ILE A 153 -19.99 9.10 5.17
CA ILE A 153 -21.13 9.02 4.25
C ILE A 153 -22.12 7.95 4.71
N LEU A 154 -21.65 6.73 5.00
CA LEU A 154 -22.52 5.64 5.44
C LEU A 154 -23.23 5.95 6.76
N LEU A 155 -22.53 6.55 7.72
CA LEU A 155 -23.11 6.94 9.00
C LEU A 155 -24.21 7.98 8.83
N GLU A 156 -23.98 8.98 7.99
CA GLU A 156 -24.98 9.99 7.67
C GLU A 156 -26.19 9.41 6.94
N MET A 157 -25.97 8.52 5.98
CA MET A 157 -27.06 7.84 5.29
C MET A 157 -27.87 6.92 6.22
N ASP A 158 -27.25 6.31 7.23
CA ASP A 158 -27.93 5.49 8.25
C ASP A 158 -28.78 6.36 9.20
N GLU A 159 -28.28 7.53 9.58
CA GLU A 159 -29.07 8.53 10.30
C GLU A 159 -30.29 8.96 9.49
N LEU A 160 -30.12 9.26 8.19
CA LEU A 160 -31.21 9.62 7.28
C LEU A 160 -32.18 8.45 7.01
N LEU A 161 -31.69 7.21 7.03
CA LEU A 161 -32.52 6.00 6.96
C LEU A 161 -33.44 5.91 8.19
N SER A 162 -32.90 6.18 9.38
CA SER A 162 -33.66 6.18 10.63
C SER A 162 -34.76 7.25 10.67
N GLU A 163 -34.52 8.38 10.01
CA GLU A 163 -35.48 9.49 9.87
C GLU A 163 -36.47 9.31 8.70
N GLY A 164 -36.24 8.30 7.85
CA GLY A 164 -37.05 8.02 6.67
C GLY A 164 -36.88 9.03 5.53
N SER A 165 -35.72 9.68 5.47
CA SER A 165 -35.39 10.75 4.51
C SER A 165 -34.55 10.30 3.32
N LEU A 166 -34.33 8.99 3.14
CA LEU A 166 -33.71 8.44 1.93
C LEU A 166 -34.71 8.38 0.76
N PRO A 167 -34.27 8.54 -0.51
CA PRO A 167 -32.89 8.75 -0.97
C PRO A 167 -32.36 10.17 -0.73
N VAL A 168 -31.05 10.28 -0.44
CA VAL A 168 -30.35 11.56 -0.23
C VAL A 168 -29.71 12.06 -1.52
N SER A 169 -29.69 13.38 -1.74
CA SER A 169 -29.02 13.98 -2.90
C SER A 169 -27.53 14.25 -2.67
N LEU A 170 -26.75 14.30 -3.76
CA LEU A 170 -25.31 14.66 -3.69
C LEU A 170 -25.08 16.02 -3.01
N ASP A 171 -25.91 17.02 -3.34
CA ASP A 171 -25.79 18.37 -2.78
C ASP A 171 -26.06 18.37 -1.26
N GLU A 172 -27.08 17.65 -0.80
CA GLU A 172 -27.41 17.55 0.64
C GLU A 172 -26.29 16.85 1.43
N LEU A 173 -25.73 15.78 0.86
CA LEU A 173 -24.61 15.05 1.46
C LEU A 173 -23.35 15.91 1.48
N GLY A 174 -23.07 16.62 0.38
CA GLY A 174 -21.95 17.55 0.26
C GLY A 174 -22.03 18.69 1.28
N ASP A 175 -23.18 19.35 1.39
CA ASP A 175 -23.41 20.46 2.33
C ASP A 175 -23.21 20.02 3.78
N SER A 176 -23.68 18.82 4.14
CA SER A 176 -23.56 18.29 5.49
C SER A 176 -22.11 17.92 5.84
N LEU A 177 -21.42 17.20 4.95
CA LEU A 177 -20.05 16.77 5.17
C LEU A 177 -19.06 17.95 5.06
N GLU A 178 -19.34 18.97 4.24
CA GLU A 178 -18.56 20.21 4.20
C GLU A 178 -18.61 20.94 5.54
N SER A 179 -19.77 20.92 6.23
CA SER A 179 -19.90 21.48 7.58
C SER A 179 -19.02 20.76 8.63
N GLN A 180 -18.70 19.49 8.37
CA GLN A 180 -17.80 18.66 9.19
C GLN A 180 -16.32 18.84 8.80
N GLY A 181 -16.05 19.61 7.74
CA GLY A 181 -14.69 19.92 7.26
C GLY A 181 -14.15 18.96 6.21
N ILE A 182 -15.01 18.15 5.58
CA ILE A 182 -14.67 17.25 4.48
C ILE A 182 -14.80 18.01 3.16
N ASN A 183 -13.86 17.84 2.24
CA ASN A 183 -13.90 18.54 0.95
C ASN A 183 -14.92 17.88 0.01
N PRO A 184 -15.76 18.63 -0.74
CA PRO A 184 -16.68 18.05 -1.72
C PRO A 184 -16.01 17.11 -2.72
N ASP A 185 -14.75 17.38 -3.12
CA ASP A 185 -14.01 16.48 -4.02
C ASP A 185 -13.77 15.09 -3.37
N GLU A 186 -13.54 15.05 -2.05
CA GLU A 186 -13.35 13.81 -1.29
C GLU A 186 -14.67 13.04 -1.11
N VAL A 187 -15.79 13.75 -0.99
CA VAL A 187 -17.13 13.16 -0.93
C VAL A 187 -17.47 12.44 -2.23
N ILE A 188 -17.16 13.06 -3.38
CA ILE A 188 -17.37 12.46 -4.70
C ILE A 188 -16.52 11.19 -4.86
N GLU A 189 -15.24 11.26 -4.52
CA GLU A 189 -14.34 10.10 -4.60
C GLU A 189 -14.80 8.93 -3.72
N ALA A 190 -15.26 9.24 -2.49
CA ALA A 190 -15.79 8.24 -1.57
C ALA A 190 -17.13 7.65 -2.04
N LEU A 191 -18.02 8.45 -2.63
CA LEU A 191 -19.26 7.97 -3.24
C LEU A 191 -19.00 7.01 -4.40
N GLU A 192 -18.09 7.36 -5.31
CA GLU A 192 -17.70 6.50 -6.42
C GLU A 192 -17.15 5.15 -5.92
N TRP A 193 -16.34 5.21 -4.86
CA TRP A 193 -15.80 4.01 -4.22
C TRP A 193 -16.88 3.14 -3.58
N LEU A 194 -17.82 3.72 -2.82
CA LEU A 194 -18.93 2.99 -2.20
C LEU A 194 -19.87 2.37 -3.23
N LEU A 195 -20.14 3.06 -4.34
CA LEU A 195 -20.89 2.51 -5.48
C LEU A 195 -20.17 1.32 -6.11
N GLN A 196 -18.84 1.37 -6.22
CA GLN A 196 -18.04 0.28 -6.77
C GLN A 196 -18.04 -0.96 -5.86
N GLN A 197 -18.01 -0.77 -4.53
CA GLN A 197 -18.13 -1.88 -3.56
C GLN A 197 -19.55 -2.45 -3.48
N GLY A 198 -20.56 -1.66 -3.86
CA GLY A 198 -21.97 -2.07 -3.83
C GLY A 198 -22.63 -1.87 -2.46
N GLU A 199 -22.03 -1.04 -1.59
CA GLU A 199 -22.60 -0.65 -0.29
C GLU A 199 -23.81 0.29 -0.45
N ILE A 200 -23.78 1.12 -1.48
CA ILE A 200 -24.85 2.07 -1.82
C ILE A 200 -25.31 1.86 -3.27
N SER A 201 -26.52 2.33 -3.58
CA SER A 201 -27.07 2.33 -4.93
C SER A 201 -27.65 3.69 -5.31
N GLU A 202 -27.51 4.05 -6.59
CA GLU A 202 -28.12 5.23 -7.18
C GLU A 202 -29.52 4.87 -7.72
N VAL A 203 -30.54 5.57 -7.24
CA VAL A 203 -31.95 5.28 -7.57
C VAL A 203 -32.51 6.26 -8.61
N ASP A 204 -31.95 7.48 -8.67
CA ASP A 204 -32.32 8.55 -9.59
C ASP A 204 -31.11 9.49 -9.75
N GLU A 205 -31.14 10.42 -10.71
CA GLU A 205 -30.02 11.33 -10.99
C GLU A 205 -29.59 12.07 -9.70
N ASP A 206 -28.33 11.84 -9.30
CA ASP A 206 -27.70 12.36 -8.08
C ASP A 206 -28.41 11.99 -6.76
N LYS A 207 -29.12 10.85 -6.71
CA LYS A 207 -29.82 10.37 -5.51
C LYS A 207 -29.45 8.95 -5.11
N PHE A 208 -29.03 8.79 -3.85
CA PHE A 208 -28.43 7.56 -3.33
C PHE A 208 -29.23 6.93 -2.17
N THR A 209 -29.21 5.60 -2.08
CA THR A 209 -29.77 4.81 -0.97
C THR A 209 -28.77 3.75 -0.50
N ILE A 210 -28.84 3.38 0.79
CA ILE A 210 -28.13 2.20 1.33
C ILE A 210 -28.84 0.92 0.84
N ASN A 211 -28.08 -0.13 0.58
CA ASN A 211 -28.59 -1.45 0.17
C ASN A 211 -29.06 -2.34 1.32
#